data_AF-A0A7X7ZS76-F1
#
_entry.id   AF-A0A7X7ZS76-F1
#
_cell.length_a   1.000
_cell.length_b   1.000
_cell.length_c   1.000
_cell.angle_alpha   90.00
_cell.angle_beta   90.00
_cell.angle_gamma   90.00
#
_symmetry.space_group_name_H-M   'P 1'
#
loop_
_entity.id
_entity.type
_entity.pdbx_description
1 polymer ?
#
loop_
_entity_poly.entity_id
_entity_poly.type
_entity_poly.pdbx_seq_one_letter_code
_entity_poly.pdbx_strand_id
1 'polypeptide(L)'
;MEKELQSYLEFLRAEGKSTCTVTAYGSDLRQFLGYVTRFFPGEPVAAELSVQMIRDWLRELHDSRVGNRSLARKAAALKSFFLWLKLTGKISENPMDKVKRPKFEKALPHFFTEEEILTLLRIPDLDSVYGVRNRAILELLYSSGLRISELAELRLVDIDLKRRLLRVFGKGSKERLVPFGSEAAETIRAWLPLREKLLRPESSDRVFLTKSGKDFDGRQLYAILGRYFRLVAQKKGYSPHTLRHSFATHLLNRGADLRAVQEMLGHA
;
A
#
# COMPACT_ATOMS: atom_id res chain seq x y z
N MET A 1 -0.31 10.18 29.44
CA MET A 1 -0.84 9.60 28.18
C MET A 1 0.18 9.48 27.06
N GLU A 2 1.10 10.43 26.86
CA GLU A 2 2.13 10.26 25.81
C GLU A 2 3.05 9.06 26.10
N LYS A 3 3.41 8.82 27.37
CA LYS A 3 4.21 7.66 27.78
C LYS A 3 3.52 6.33 27.45
N GLU A 4 2.22 6.24 27.76
CA GLU A 4 1.38 5.07 27.46
C GLU A 4 1.28 4.85 25.95
N LEU A 5 1.12 5.92 25.18
CA LEU A 5 1.10 5.85 23.72
C LEU A 5 2.42 5.31 23.18
N GLN A 6 3.57 5.81 23.64
CA GLN A 6 4.87 5.32 23.15
C GLN A 6 5.08 3.84 23.49
N SER A 7 4.73 3.43 24.72
CA SER A 7 4.78 2.03 25.17
C SER A 7 3.91 1.12 24.29
N TYR A 8 2.71 1.60 23.92
CA TYR A 8 1.83 0.89 22.99
C TYR A 8 2.42 0.78 21.58
N LEU A 9 3.03 1.84 21.06
CA LEU A 9 3.65 1.81 19.73
C LEU A 9 4.86 0.87 19.69
N GLU A 10 5.63 0.78 20.78
CA GLU A 10 6.68 -0.24 20.95
C GLU A 10 6.11 -1.65 20.99
N PHE A 11 5.03 -1.87 21.74
CA PHE A 11 4.31 -3.15 21.74
C PHE A 11 3.87 -3.56 20.33
N LEU A 12 3.27 -2.66 19.54
CA LEU A 12 2.88 -2.97 18.16
C LEU A 12 4.07 -3.34 17.26
N ARG A 13 5.23 -2.70 17.47
CA ARG A 13 6.46 -3.06 16.75
C ARG A 13 6.94 -4.45 17.14
N ALA A 14 6.92 -4.78 18.43
CA ALA A 14 7.27 -6.10 18.95
C ALA A 14 6.34 -7.21 18.41
N GLU A 15 5.05 -6.92 18.23
CA GLU A 15 4.09 -7.83 17.56
C GLU A 15 4.29 -7.96 16.04
N GLY A 16 5.28 -7.29 15.45
CA GLY A 16 5.55 -7.35 14.01
C GLY A 16 4.49 -6.64 13.15
N LYS A 17 3.79 -5.64 13.69
CA LYS A 17 2.95 -4.75 12.86
C LYS A 17 3.84 -3.95 11.92
N SER A 18 3.33 -3.63 10.72
CA SER A 18 4.10 -2.86 9.75
C SER A 18 4.35 -1.44 10.26
N THR A 19 5.48 -0.84 9.85
CA THR A 19 5.82 0.55 10.17
C THR A 19 4.69 1.51 9.79
N CYS A 20 4.07 1.33 8.63
CA CYS A 20 2.90 2.10 8.20
C CYS A 20 1.72 2.00 9.19
N THR A 21 1.42 0.80 9.70
CA THR A 21 0.34 0.62 10.70
C THR A 21 0.69 1.33 12.00
N VAL A 22 1.93 1.19 12.49
CA VAL A 22 2.40 1.85 13.73
C VAL A 22 2.31 3.37 13.59
N THR A 23 2.80 3.93 12.47
CA THR A 23 2.73 5.38 12.21
C THR A 23 1.28 5.87 12.10
N ALA A 24 0.43 5.13 11.38
CA ALA A 24 -0.98 5.49 11.21
C ALA A 24 -1.74 5.46 12.54
N TYR A 25 -1.54 4.41 13.36
CA TYR A 25 -2.19 4.28 14.67
C TYR A 25 -1.68 5.35 15.64
N GLY A 26 -0.36 5.60 15.66
CA GLY A 26 0.21 6.68 16.46
C GLY A 26 -0.37 8.05 16.09
N SER A 27 -0.50 8.35 14.79
CA SER A 27 -1.14 9.59 14.34
C SER A 27 -2.61 9.67 14.73
N ASP A 28 -3.38 8.59 14.61
CA ASP A 28 -4.80 8.58 14.96
C ASP A 28 -5.00 8.78 16.47
N LEU A 29 -4.19 8.13 17.30
CA LEU A 29 -4.28 8.22 18.76
C LEU A 29 -3.87 9.61 19.27
N ARG A 30 -2.84 10.23 18.69
CA ARG A 30 -2.49 11.62 19.04
C ARG A 30 -3.60 12.60 18.68
N GLN A 31 -4.30 12.39 17.57
CA GLN A 31 -5.46 13.23 17.22
C GLN A 31 -6.60 13.08 18.23
N PHE A 32 -6.86 11.88 18.72
CA PHE A 32 -7.84 11.67 19.79
C PHE A 32 -7.41 12.32 21.11
N LEU A 33 -6.16 12.11 21.54
CA LEU A 33 -5.65 12.72 22.77
C LEU A 33 -5.67 14.26 22.68
N GLY A 34 -5.30 14.82 21.52
CA GLY A 34 -5.40 16.25 21.27
C GLY A 34 -6.84 16.78 21.31
N TYR A 35 -7.82 16.00 20.83
CA TYR A 35 -9.23 16.32 21.02
C TYR A 35 -9.60 16.34 22.50
N VAL A 36 -9.22 15.32 23.27
CA VAL A 36 -9.53 15.24 24.70
C VAL A 36 -8.94 16.42 25.46
N THR A 37 -7.65 16.73 25.25
CA THR A 37 -6.97 17.88 25.87
C THR A 37 -7.62 19.22 25.49
N ARG A 38 -8.19 19.34 24.28
CA ARG A 38 -8.83 20.57 23.82
C ARG A 38 -10.18 20.82 24.48
N PHE A 39 -10.98 19.78 24.69
CA PHE A 39 -12.39 19.92 25.09
C PHE A 39 -12.68 19.52 26.53
N PHE A 40 -11.74 18.86 27.21
CA PHE A 40 -11.88 18.45 28.60
C PHE A 40 -10.74 19.04 29.45
N PRO A 41 -11.05 19.65 30.61
CA PRO A 41 -10.03 20.23 31.46
C PRO A 41 -9.16 19.14 32.11
N GLY A 42 -7.86 19.42 32.23
CA GLY A 42 -6.89 18.53 32.85
C GLY A 42 -6.05 17.71 31.86
N GLU A 43 -4.99 17.09 32.37
CA GLU A 43 -4.23 16.13 31.57
C GLU A 43 -5.07 14.86 31.38
N PRO A 44 -5.17 14.32 30.15
CA PRO A 44 -5.93 13.09 29.93
C PRO A 44 -5.35 11.95 30.77
N VAL A 45 -6.19 11.24 31.53
CA VAL A 45 -5.83 10.04 32.29
C VAL A 45 -6.55 8.84 31.68
N ALA A 46 -5.85 7.71 31.51
CA ALA A 46 -6.39 6.53 30.82
C ALA A 46 -7.74 6.05 31.38
N ALA A 47 -7.91 6.06 32.70
CA ALA A 47 -9.13 5.62 33.40
C ALA A 47 -10.32 6.57 33.22
N GLU A 48 -10.07 7.84 32.87
CA GLU A 48 -11.10 8.88 32.73
C GLU A 48 -11.59 9.01 31.28
N LEU A 49 -10.92 8.35 30.34
CA LEU A 49 -11.31 8.34 28.93
C LEU A 49 -12.61 7.55 28.75
N SER A 50 -13.72 8.28 28.69
CA SER A 50 -15.06 7.69 28.67
C SER A 50 -15.54 7.31 27.27
N VAL A 51 -16.57 6.46 27.24
CA VAL A 51 -17.31 6.12 26.01
C VAL A 51 -17.85 7.38 25.31
N GLN A 52 -18.24 8.39 26.09
CA GLN A 52 -18.82 9.63 25.57
C GLN A 52 -17.77 10.47 24.84
N MET A 53 -16.58 10.67 25.42
CA MET A 53 -15.46 11.38 24.76
C MET A 53 -15.11 10.77 23.40
N ILE A 54 -15.10 9.43 23.33
CA ILE A 54 -14.83 8.71 22.08
C ILE A 54 -15.93 8.94 21.05
N ARG A 55 -17.20 8.88 21.46
CA ARG A 55 -18.35 9.11 20.58
C ARG A 55 -18.37 10.53 20.04
N ASP A 56 -18.07 11.51 20.89
CA ASP A 56 -18.05 12.92 20.50
C ASP A 56 -16.90 13.22 19.53
N TRP A 57 -15.72 12.64 19.75
CA TRP A 57 -14.62 12.73 18.79
C TRP A 57 -14.97 12.11 17.43
N LEU A 58 -15.56 10.90 17.44
CA LEU A 58 -15.98 10.24 16.19
C LEU A 58 -17.07 11.04 15.47
N ARG A 59 -17.95 11.73 16.21
CA ARG A 59 -18.96 12.64 15.66
C ARG A 59 -18.33 13.87 15.04
N GLU A 60 -17.42 14.56 15.72
CA GLU A 60 -16.71 15.73 15.16
C GLU A 60 -15.99 15.37 13.86
N LEU A 61 -15.33 14.21 13.81
CA LEU A 61 -14.67 13.74 12.60
C LEU A 61 -15.68 13.48 11.47
N HIS A 62 -16.83 12.90 11.79
CA HIS A 62 -17.91 12.70 10.82
C HIS A 62 -18.47 14.03 10.30
N ASP A 63 -18.73 14.99 11.19
CA ASP A 63 -19.24 16.32 10.87
C ASP A 63 -18.23 17.12 10.04
N SER A 64 -16.93 16.89 10.29
CA SER A 64 -15.81 17.42 9.49
C SER A 64 -15.61 16.69 8.15
N ARG A 65 -16.56 15.84 7.74
CA ARG A 65 -16.55 15.05 6.49
C ARG A 65 -15.34 14.13 6.32
N VAL A 66 -14.76 13.63 7.41
CA VAL A 66 -13.74 12.59 7.34
C VAL A 66 -14.36 11.31 6.77
N GLY A 67 -13.78 10.77 5.71
CA GLY A 67 -14.34 9.60 5.03
C GLY A 67 -14.46 8.37 5.94
N ASN A 68 -15.53 7.58 5.75
CA ASN A 68 -15.88 6.43 6.60
C ASN A 68 -14.75 5.39 6.77
N ARG A 69 -13.89 5.21 5.77
CA ARG A 69 -12.69 4.34 5.89
C ARG A 69 -11.68 4.87 6.91
N SER A 70 -11.47 6.18 6.93
CA SER A 70 -10.58 6.83 7.90
C SER A 70 -11.19 6.76 9.31
N LEU A 71 -12.49 6.99 9.45
CA LEU A 71 -13.22 6.82 10.72
C LEU A 71 -13.11 5.39 11.25
N ALA A 72 -13.31 4.38 10.40
CA ALA A 72 -13.19 2.99 10.78
C ALA A 72 -11.75 2.60 11.22
N ARG A 73 -10.72 3.12 10.53
CA ARG A 73 -9.32 2.93 10.92
C ARG A 73 -9.02 3.59 12.27
N LYS A 74 -9.48 4.82 12.50
CA LYS A 74 -9.34 5.53 13.77
C LYS A 74 -10.00 4.77 14.92
N ALA A 75 -11.22 4.27 14.72
CA ALA A 75 -11.91 3.43 15.70
C ALA A 75 -11.19 2.08 15.93
N ALA A 76 -10.53 1.52 14.90
CA ALA A 76 -9.69 0.34 15.07
C ALA A 76 -8.43 0.63 15.91
N ALA A 77 -7.76 1.77 15.67
CA ALA A 77 -6.62 2.21 16.45
C ALA A 77 -7.00 2.41 17.92
N LEU A 78 -8.11 3.10 18.22
CA LEU A 78 -8.62 3.26 19.58
C LEU A 78 -8.90 1.90 20.25
N LYS A 79 -9.64 1.01 19.60
CA LYS A 79 -9.96 -0.30 20.19
C LYS A 79 -8.71 -1.12 20.49
N SER A 80 -7.72 -1.10 19.61
CA SER A 80 -6.45 -1.79 19.81
C SER A 80 -5.66 -1.18 20.99
N PHE A 81 -5.66 0.16 21.11
CA PHE A 81 -5.00 0.86 22.22
C PHE A 81 -5.68 0.61 23.57
N PHE A 82 -7.00 0.75 23.66
CA PHE A 82 -7.72 0.51 24.91
C PHE A 82 -7.70 -0.97 25.33
N LEU A 83 -7.68 -1.90 24.37
CA LEU A 83 -7.44 -3.31 24.67
C LEU A 83 -6.06 -3.51 25.31
N TRP A 84 -5.02 -2.87 24.76
CA TRP A 84 -3.68 -2.93 25.34
C TRP A 84 -3.61 -2.27 26.73
N LEU A 85 -4.27 -1.13 26.94
CA LEU A 85 -4.36 -0.49 28.27
C LEU A 85 -5.03 -1.42 29.30
N LYS A 86 -6.07 -2.14 28.89
CA LYS A 86 -6.73 -3.13 29.75
C LYS A 86 -5.80 -4.30 30.08
N LEU A 87 -5.14 -4.87 29.08
CA LEU A 87 -4.20 -5.99 29.25
C LEU A 87 -2.99 -5.63 30.12
N THR A 88 -2.57 -4.36 30.11
CA THR A 88 -1.48 -3.85 30.95
C THR A 88 -1.94 -3.30 32.31
N GLY A 89 -3.22 -3.49 32.66
CA GLY A 89 -3.79 -3.09 33.95
C GLY A 89 -3.93 -1.57 34.16
N LYS A 90 -3.82 -0.77 33.09
CA LYS A 90 -3.97 0.71 33.16
C LYS A 90 -5.42 1.15 33.27
N ILE A 91 -6.35 0.31 32.82
CA ILE A 91 -7.79 0.50 32.94
C ILE A 91 -8.45 -0.83 33.30
N SER A 92 -9.55 -0.81 34.05
CA SER A 92 -10.35 -2.00 34.39
C SER A 92 -11.32 -2.37 33.26
N GLU A 93 -11.97 -1.37 32.66
CA GLU A 93 -12.92 -1.54 31.57
C GLU A 93 -12.42 -0.90 30.27
N ASN A 94 -12.72 -1.55 29.15
CA ASN A 94 -12.41 -1.01 27.82
C ASN A 94 -13.61 -0.19 27.31
N PRO A 95 -13.52 1.15 27.21
CA PRO A 95 -14.63 2.00 26.75
C PRO A 95 -15.02 1.70 25.29
N MET A 96 -14.10 1.18 24.48
CA MET A 96 -14.38 0.83 23.08
C MET A 96 -15.30 -0.38 22.91
N ASP A 97 -15.54 -1.18 23.95
CA ASP A 97 -16.48 -2.31 23.88
C ASP A 97 -17.94 -1.83 23.72
N LYS A 98 -18.24 -0.61 24.19
CA LYS A 98 -19.57 0.03 24.10
C LYS A 98 -19.69 1.01 22.91
N VAL A 99 -18.68 1.09 22.05
CA VAL A 99 -18.64 2.00 20.88
C VAL A 99 -18.91 1.22 19.60
N LYS A 100 -20.01 1.56 18.90
CA LYS A 100 -20.29 1.02 17.57
C LYS A 100 -19.32 1.61 16.56
N ARG A 101 -18.65 0.74 15.80
CA ARG A 101 -17.77 1.18 14.72
C ARG A 101 -18.61 1.64 13.52
N PRO A 102 -18.22 2.73 12.85
CA PRO A 102 -18.81 3.11 11.57
C PRO A 102 -18.69 1.93 10.60
N LYS A 103 -19.82 1.44 10.12
CA LYS A 103 -19.83 0.53 8.97
C LYS A 103 -19.51 1.39 7.75
N PHE A 104 -18.58 0.93 6.92
CA PHE A 104 -18.35 1.52 5.62
C PHE A 104 -18.73 0.47 4.58
N GLU A 105 -19.46 0.92 3.55
CA GLU A 105 -19.69 0.07 2.40
C GLU A 105 -18.35 -0.27 1.77
N LYS A 106 -18.15 -1.57 1.54
CA LYS A 106 -17.10 -2.02 0.64
C LYS A 106 -17.55 -1.59 -0.74
N ALA A 107 -16.98 -0.50 -1.26
CA ALA A 107 -17.11 -0.19 -2.68
C ALA A 107 -16.78 -1.46 -3.47
N LEU A 108 -17.63 -1.78 -4.46
CA LEU A 108 -17.38 -2.93 -5.34
C LEU A 108 -15.95 -2.83 -5.90
N PRO A 109 -15.21 -3.94 -6.03
CA PRO A 109 -13.87 -3.89 -6.58
C PRO A 109 -13.91 -3.28 -7.98
N HIS A 110 -13.22 -2.16 -8.18
CA HIS A 110 -13.03 -1.58 -9.50
C HIS A 110 -11.72 -2.16 -10.04
N PHE A 111 -11.76 -2.72 -11.25
CA PHE A 111 -10.61 -3.24 -11.97
C PHE A 111 -10.66 -2.71 -13.41
N PHE A 112 -9.49 -2.51 -14.02
CA PHE A 112 -9.36 -2.21 -15.44
C PHE A 112 -9.98 -3.31 -16.28
N THR A 113 -10.73 -2.98 -17.33
CA THR A 113 -11.12 -3.95 -18.37
C THR A 113 -9.90 -4.37 -19.20
N GLU A 114 -10.01 -5.46 -19.97
CA GLU A 114 -8.91 -5.88 -20.85
C GLU A 114 -8.57 -4.81 -21.89
N GLU A 115 -9.56 -4.12 -22.44
CA GLU A 115 -9.38 -3.02 -23.40
C GLU A 115 -8.69 -1.81 -22.76
N GLU A 116 -9.06 -1.48 -21.51
CA GLU A 116 -8.41 -0.42 -20.74
C GLU A 116 -6.94 -0.75 -20.47
N ILE A 117 -6.62 -2.02 -20.18
CA ILE A 117 -5.23 -2.49 -20.05
C ILE A 117 -4.49 -2.39 -21.37
N LEU A 118 -5.05 -2.90 -22.48
CA LEU A 118 -4.41 -2.84 -23.78
C LEU A 118 -4.11 -1.39 -24.19
N THR A 119 -5.05 -0.48 -23.92
CA THR A 119 -4.87 0.95 -24.15
C THR A 119 -3.76 1.50 -23.26
N LEU A 120 -3.85 1.27 -21.94
CA LEU A 120 -2.88 1.74 -20.93
C LEU A 120 -1.45 1.38 -21.30
N LEU A 121 -1.25 0.12 -21.69
CA LEU A 121 0.06 -0.41 -21.99
C LEU A 121 0.66 0.26 -23.25
N ARG A 122 -0.17 0.67 -24.23
CA ARG A 122 0.29 1.33 -25.48
C ARG A 122 0.60 2.83 -25.37
N ILE A 123 0.25 3.49 -24.27
CA ILE A 123 0.43 4.94 -24.11
C ILE A 123 1.90 5.41 -24.09
N PRO A 124 2.85 4.71 -23.43
CA PRO A 124 4.22 5.21 -23.33
C PRO A 124 4.89 5.38 -24.70
N ASP A 125 5.50 6.56 -24.90
CA ASP A 125 6.24 6.92 -26.11
C ASP A 125 7.57 6.13 -26.22
N LEU A 126 7.65 5.21 -27.18
CA LEU A 126 8.80 4.33 -27.34
C LEU A 126 10.01 5.00 -28.02
N ASP A 127 9.85 6.22 -28.57
CA ASP A 127 10.97 7.00 -29.09
C ASP A 127 11.75 7.69 -27.95
N SER A 128 11.14 7.79 -26.77
CA SER A 128 11.78 8.30 -25.56
C SER A 128 12.30 7.17 -24.68
N VAL A 129 13.55 7.30 -24.19
CA VAL A 129 14.13 6.43 -23.15
C VAL A 129 13.17 6.24 -21.96
N TYR A 130 12.46 7.31 -21.57
CA TYR A 130 11.56 7.27 -20.43
C TYR A 130 10.23 6.57 -20.75
N GLY A 131 9.76 6.60 -22.00
CA GLY A 131 8.56 5.86 -22.37
C GLY A 131 8.86 4.37 -22.54
N VAL A 132 10.03 3.98 -23.07
CA VAL A 132 10.48 2.57 -23.04
C VAL A 132 10.55 2.05 -21.59
N ARG A 133 11.15 2.83 -20.68
CA ARG A 133 11.16 2.50 -19.24
C ARG A 133 9.75 2.33 -18.68
N ASN A 134 8.87 3.28 -18.93
CA ASN A 134 7.54 3.29 -18.35
C ASN A 134 6.65 2.18 -18.93
N ARG A 135 6.85 1.80 -20.21
CA ARG A 135 6.25 0.61 -20.83
C ARG A 135 6.68 -0.65 -20.11
N ALA A 136 7.98 -0.85 -19.87
CA ALA A 136 8.48 -2.00 -19.12
C ALA A 136 7.94 -2.06 -17.69
N ILE A 137 7.82 -0.91 -17.00
CA ILE A 137 7.21 -0.82 -15.67
C ILE A 137 5.74 -1.29 -15.69
N LEU A 138 4.94 -0.78 -16.64
CA LEU A 138 3.51 -1.10 -16.73
C LEU A 138 3.28 -2.57 -17.10
N GLU A 139 4.02 -3.08 -18.09
CA GLU A 139 3.95 -4.48 -18.52
C GLU A 139 4.36 -5.43 -17.40
N LEU A 140 5.46 -5.13 -16.69
CA LEU A 140 5.91 -5.98 -15.61
C LEU A 140 4.88 -6.00 -14.47
N LEU A 141 4.36 -4.84 -14.05
CA LEU A 141 3.34 -4.77 -13.01
C LEU A 141 2.07 -5.55 -13.37
N TYR A 142 1.58 -5.39 -14.61
CA TYR A 142 0.38 -6.08 -15.05
C TYR A 142 0.61 -7.58 -15.20
N SER A 143 1.75 -8.02 -15.74
CA SER A 143 2.00 -9.44 -16.04
C SER A 143 2.40 -10.30 -14.83
N SER A 144 2.92 -9.68 -13.77
CA SER A 144 3.40 -10.38 -12.56
C SER A 144 2.61 -10.03 -11.30
N GLY A 145 1.75 -9.03 -11.37
CA GLY A 145 0.93 -8.58 -10.25
C GLY A 145 1.75 -8.02 -9.08
N LEU A 146 3.00 -7.57 -9.25
CA LEU A 146 3.84 -7.03 -8.17
C LEU A 146 3.22 -5.85 -7.41
N ARG A 147 3.65 -5.65 -6.16
CA ARG A 147 3.37 -4.39 -5.42
C ARG A 147 4.31 -3.32 -5.96
N ILE A 148 3.93 -2.05 -5.86
CA ILE A 148 4.82 -0.94 -6.27
C ILE A 148 6.14 -0.99 -5.50
N SER A 149 6.11 -1.27 -4.20
CA SER A 149 7.31 -1.37 -3.38
C SER A 149 8.21 -2.51 -3.85
N GLU A 150 7.63 -3.67 -4.20
CA GLU A 150 8.36 -4.81 -4.74
C GLU A 150 9.01 -4.45 -6.09
N LEU A 151 8.32 -3.69 -6.95
CA LEU A 151 8.89 -3.20 -8.21
C LEU A 151 10.02 -2.19 -7.98
N ALA A 152 9.84 -1.25 -7.04
CA ALA A 152 10.84 -0.24 -6.70
C ALA A 152 12.13 -0.88 -6.18
N GLU A 153 12.00 -2.00 -5.47
CA GLU A 153 13.09 -2.76 -4.88
C GLU A 153 13.60 -3.89 -5.79
N LEU A 154 13.08 -4.06 -7.00
CA LEU A 154 13.53 -5.14 -7.88
C LEU A 154 14.96 -4.88 -8.38
N ARG A 155 15.88 -5.83 -8.15
CA ARG A 155 17.28 -5.76 -8.60
C ARG A 155 17.49 -6.55 -9.89
N LEU A 156 18.55 -6.24 -10.63
CA LEU A 156 18.88 -6.95 -11.87
C LEU A 156 19.06 -8.46 -11.65
N VAL A 157 19.68 -8.87 -10.54
CA VAL A 157 19.90 -10.27 -10.17
C VAL A 157 18.60 -11.03 -9.88
N ASP A 158 17.50 -10.32 -9.62
CA ASP A 158 16.21 -10.92 -9.29
C ASP A 158 15.36 -11.23 -10.53
N ILE A 159 15.85 -10.94 -11.74
CA ILE A 159 15.14 -11.21 -12.99
C ILE A 159 15.84 -12.32 -13.78
N ASP A 160 15.17 -13.46 -13.93
CA ASP A 160 15.53 -14.46 -14.93
C ASP A 160 14.69 -14.24 -16.20
N LEU A 161 15.24 -13.52 -17.18
CA LEU A 161 14.59 -13.25 -18.45
C LEU A 161 14.47 -14.48 -19.37
N LYS A 162 15.24 -15.55 -19.13
CA LYS A 162 15.16 -16.78 -19.92
C LYS A 162 13.98 -17.63 -19.45
N ARG A 163 13.86 -17.80 -18.13
CA ARG A 163 12.76 -18.55 -17.50
C ARG A 163 11.51 -17.70 -17.29
N ARG A 164 11.61 -16.37 -17.44
CA ARG A 164 10.57 -15.38 -17.13
C ARG A 164 10.08 -15.50 -15.69
N LEU A 165 11.04 -15.50 -14.76
CA LEU A 165 10.78 -15.56 -13.32
C LEU A 165 11.38 -14.35 -12.61
N LEU A 166 10.63 -13.79 -11.67
CA LEU A 166 11.08 -12.76 -10.74
C LEU A 166 11.25 -13.36 -9.36
N ARG A 167 12.36 -13.04 -8.70
CA ARG A 167 12.53 -13.28 -7.27
C ARG A 167 12.05 -12.07 -6.48
N VAL A 168 11.07 -12.28 -5.61
CA VAL A 168 10.39 -11.18 -4.89
C VAL A 168 10.40 -11.42 -3.39
N PHE A 169 10.74 -10.40 -2.63
CA PHE A 169 10.76 -10.45 -1.17
C PHE A 169 9.49 -9.80 -0.58
N GLY A 170 8.78 -10.56 0.25
CA GLY A 170 7.56 -10.13 0.94
C GLY A 170 7.81 -9.71 2.41
N LYS A 171 6.71 -9.52 3.15
CA LYS A 171 6.77 -9.20 4.59
C LYS A 171 7.47 -10.33 5.34
N GLY A 172 8.46 -9.98 6.17
CA GLY A 172 9.28 -10.95 6.91
C GLY A 172 10.35 -11.62 6.05
N SER A 173 10.78 -10.99 4.95
CA SER A 173 11.80 -11.48 4.02
C SER A 173 11.48 -12.83 3.38
N LYS A 174 10.20 -13.22 3.34
CA LYS A 174 9.76 -14.42 2.63
C LYS A 174 9.95 -14.22 1.14
N GLU A 175 10.72 -15.10 0.53
CA GLU A 175 10.94 -15.14 -0.90
C GLU A 175 9.77 -15.83 -1.61
N ARG A 176 9.42 -15.35 -2.81
CA ARG A 176 8.59 -16.07 -3.77
C ARG A 176 9.10 -15.87 -5.18
N LEU A 177 8.92 -16.88 -6.01
CA LEU A 177 9.13 -16.79 -7.46
C LEU A 177 7.83 -16.41 -8.14
N VAL A 178 7.86 -15.39 -8.98
CA VAL A 178 6.69 -14.89 -9.70
C VAL A 178 6.95 -14.97 -11.20
N PRO A 179 6.20 -15.81 -11.95
CA PRO A 179 6.30 -15.81 -13.40
C PRO A 179 5.74 -14.53 -14.00
N PHE A 180 6.25 -14.15 -15.17
CA PHE A 180 5.75 -13.02 -15.95
C PHE A 180 5.68 -13.35 -17.44
N GLY A 181 4.90 -12.53 -18.17
CA GLY A 181 4.59 -12.75 -19.58
C GLY A 181 5.75 -12.46 -20.55
N SER A 182 5.66 -12.99 -21.77
CA SER A 182 6.62 -12.73 -22.84
C SER A 182 6.73 -11.24 -23.19
N GLU A 183 5.60 -10.53 -23.28
CA GLU A 183 5.56 -9.08 -23.59
C GLU A 183 6.35 -8.25 -22.56
N ALA A 184 6.22 -8.61 -21.28
CA ALA A 184 7.00 -7.98 -20.22
C ALA A 184 8.49 -8.31 -20.33
N ALA A 185 8.86 -9.53 -20.73
CA ALA A 185 10.25 -9.88 -21.00
C ALA A 185 10.85 -9.06 -22.14
N GLU A 186 10.13 -8.89 -23.24
CA GLU A 186 10.62 -8.11 -24.39
C GLU A 186 10.77 -6.62 -24.06
N THR A 187 9.83 -6.05 -23.30
CA THR A 187 9.95 -4.65 -22.88
C THR A 187 11.09 -4.44 -21.88
N ILE A 188 11.37 -5.40 -20.99
CA ILE A 188 12.56 -5.36 -20.14
C ILE A 188 13.83 -5.47 -20.99
N ARG A 189 13.89 -6.38 -21.98
CA ARG A 189 15.04 -6.49 -22.89
C ARG A 189 15.31 -5.20 -23.64
N ALA A 190 14.27 -4.49 -24.09
CA ALA A 190 14.41 -3.19 -24.73
C ALA A 190 14.89 -2.10 -23.74
N TRP A 191 14.46 -2.18 -22.47
CA TRP A 191 14.82 -1.21 -21.44
C TRP A 191 16.27 -1.35 -20.95
N LEU A 192 16.78 -2.57 -20.72
CA LEU A 192 18.07 -2.78 -20.06
C LEU A 192 19.26 -2.07 -20.75
N PRO A 193 19.42 -2.09 -22.08
CA PRO A 193 20.51 -1.34 -22.74
C PRO A 193 20.39 0.18 -22.56
N LEU A 194 19.18 0.71 -22.43
CA LEU A 194 18.94 2.14 -22.19
C LEU A 194 19.20 2.52 -20.73
N ARG A 195 18.90 1.60 -19.80
CA ARG A 195 19.24 1.74 -18.38
C ARG A 195 20.75 1.93 -18.19
N GLU A 196 21.57 1.13 -18.86
CA GLU A 196 23.04 1.23 -18.76
C GLU A 196 23.54 2.62 -19.18
N LYS A 197 22.92 3.24 -20.19
CA LYS A 197 23.23 4.61 -20.64
C LYS A 197 22.82 5.70 -19.65
N LEU A 198 21.96 5.38 -18.67
CA LEU A 198 21.49 6.32 -17.64
C LEU A 198 22.25 6.20 -16.32
N LEU A 199 23.20 5.27 -16.22
CA LEU A 199 23.98 5.07 -15.00
C LEU A 199 24.81 6.30 -14.65
N ARG A 200 24.92 6.53 -13.35
CA ARG A 200 25.78 7.52 -12.70
C ARG A 200 26.64 6.81 -11.66
N PRO A 201 27.71 7.43 -11.14
CA PRO A 201 28.58 6.80 -10.14
C PRO A 201 27.82 6.26 -8.92
N GLU A 202 26.73 6.92 -8.52
CA GLU A 202 25.89 6.52 -7.38
C GLU A 202 24.68 5.66 -7.76
N SER A 203 24.56 5.23 -9.03
CA SER A 203 23.47 4.37 -9.45
C SER A 203 23.59 2.99 -8.83
N SER A 204 22.47 2.46 -8.35
CA SER A 204 22.39 1.11 -7.81
C SER A 204 22.19 0.06 -8.93
N ASP A 205 22.01 -1.19 -8.51
CA ASP A 205 21.62 -2.30 -9.38
C ASP A 205 20.09 -2.52 -9.47
N ARG A 206 19.26 -1.54 -9.05
CA ARG A 206 17.81 -1.58 -9.26
C ARG A 206 17.49 -1.58 -10.75
N VAL A 207 16.46 -2.34 -11.13
CA VAL A 207 16.06 -2.51 -12.54
C VAL A 207 15.58 -1.19 -13.14
N PHE A 208 14.85 -0.39 -12.36
CA PHE A 208 14.29 0.87 -12.83
C PHE A 208 14.94 2.05 -12.11
N LEU A 209 15.45 2.99 -12.90
CA LEU A 209 16.08 4.21 -12.42
C LEU A 209 15.26 5.44 -12.82
N THR A 210 15.28 6.46 -11.98
CA THR A 210 14.73 7.80 -12.24
C THR A 210 15.48 8.51 -13.37
N LYS A 211 14.99 9.68 -13.80
CA LYS A 211 15.68 10.50 -14.80
C LYS A 211 17.09 10.95 -14.36
N SER A 212 17.32 11.03 -13.05
CA SER A 212 18.61 11.42 -12.46
C SER A 212 19.53 10.22 -12.18
N GLY A 213 19.20 9.01 -12.67
CA GLY A 213 20.01 7.81 -12.45
C GLY A 213 19.91 7.22 -11.03
N LYS A 214 19.05 7.79 -10.17
CA LYS A 214 18.80 7.30 -8.80
C LYS A 214 17.65 6.29 -8.77
N ASP A 215 17.55 5.55 -7.69
CA ASP A 215 16.46 4.61 -7.43
C ASP A 215 15.11 5.31 -7.38
N PHE A 216 14.08 4.60 -7.82
CA PHE A 216 12.70 5.01 -7.58
C PHE A 216 12.31 4.75 -6.14
N ASP A 217 11.66 5.73 -5.51
CA ASP A 217 10.81 5.44 -4.36
C ASP A 217 9.38 5.05 -4.80
N GLY A 218 8.64 4.42 -3.89
CA GLY A 218 7.26 4.00 -4.18
C GLY A 218 6.31 5.15 -4.50
N ARG A 219 6.56 6.37 -3.99
CA ARG A 219 5.71 7.55 -4.26
C ARG A 219 5.95 8.08 -5.68
N GLN A 220 7.20 8.09 -6.14
CA GLN A 220 7.58 8.48 -7.49
C GLN A 220 6.98 7.55 -8.53
N LEU A 221 7.07 6.23 -8.31
CA LEU A 221 6.40 5.25 -9.18
C LEU A 221 4.89 5.42 -9.16
N TYR A 222 4.28 5.60 -7.97
CA TYR A 222 2.85 5.87 -7.86
C TYR A 222 2.44 7.11 -8.67
N ALA A 223 3.21 8.19 -8.59
CA ALA A 223 2.94 9.42 -9.31
C ALA A 223 3.07 9.27 -10.83
N ILE A 224 4.10 8.55 -11.30
CA ILE A 224 4.29 8.25 -12.73
C ILE A 224 3.11 7.42 -13.26
N LEU A 225 2.79 6.31 -12.59
CA LEU A 225 1.70 5.42 -12.96
C LEU A 225 0.35 6.13 -12.94
N GLY A 226 0.12 6.97 -11.92
CA GLY A 226 -1.09 7.78 -11.80
C GLY A 226 -1.32 8.71 -13.00
N ARG A 227 -0.25 9.20 -13.67
CA ARG A 227 -0.42 9.96 -14.91
C ARG A 227 -1.00 9.10 -16.04
N TYR A 228 -0.48 7.89 -16.23
CA TYR A 228 -0.97 6.95 -17.24
C TYR A 228 -2.42 6.50 -16.96
N PHE A 229 -2.74 6.19 -15.70
CA PHE A 229 -4.10 5.77 -15.34
C PHE A 229 -5.15 6.86 -15.60
N ARG A 230 -4.79 8.14 -15.40
CA ARG A 230 -5.68 9.26 -15.70
C ARG A 230 -5.98 9.40 -17.19
N LEU A 231 -5.08 8.99 -18.07
CA LEU A 231 -5.29 9.05 -19.52
C LEU A 231 -6.31 8.01 -20.00
N VAL A 232 -6.45 6.88 -19.30
CA VAL A 232 -7.41 5.82 -19.66
C VAL A 232 -8.72 5.97 -18.90
N ALA A 233 -8.67 6.34 -17.62
CA ALA A 233 -9.85 6.26 -16.75
C ALA A 233 -9.82 7.32 -15.63
N GLN A 234 -9.77 8.60 -16.03
CA GLN A 234 -9.70 9.75 -15.12
C GLN A 234 -10.77 9.74 -14.01
N LYS A 235 -11.99 9.26 -14.32
CA LYS A 235 -13.13 9.26 -13.39
C LYS A 235 -13.21 8.04 -12.47
N LYS A 236 -12.45 6.97 -12.73
CA LYS A 236 -12.58 5.69 -11.99
C LYS A 236 -11.65 5.56 -10.78
N GLY A 237 -10.77 6.53 -10.53
CA GLY A 237 -9.90 6.54 -9.35
C GLY A 237 -8.90 5.38 -9.30
N TYR A 238 -8.45 4.90 -10.46
CA TYR A 238 -7.53 3.77 -10.57
C TYR A 238 -6.17 4.06 -9.92
N SER A 239 -5.58 3.01 -9.37
CA SER A 239 -4.29 3.02 -8.67
C SER A 239 -3.47 1.77 -9.02
N PRO A 240 -2.20 1.67 -8.62
CA PRO A 240 -1.42 0.46 -8.89
C PRO A 240 -1.97 -0.77 -8.17
N HIS A 241 -2.70 -0.59 -7.05
CA HIS A 241 -3.45 -1.68 -6.43
C HIS A 241 -4.61 -2.16 -7.29
N THR A 242 -5.27 -1.25 -8.02
CA THR A 242 -6.30 -1.59 -9.02
C THR A 242 -5.69 -2.43 -10.14
N LEU A 243 -4.50 -2.04 -10.65
CA LEU A 243 -3.80 -2.79 -11.71
C LEU A 243 -3.44 -4.22 -11.26
N ARG A 244 -2.92 -4.36 -10.03
CA ARG A 244 -2.66 -5.67 -9.44
C ARG A 244 -3.93 -6.50 -9.27
N HIS A 245 -5.03 -5.87 -8.87
CA HIS A 245 -6.32 -6.56 -8.75
C HIS A 245 -6.83 -7.02 -10.13
N SER A 246 -6.72 -6.17 -11.16
CA SER A 246 -7.03 -6.54 -12.54
C SER A 246 -6.25 -7.75 -13.00
N PHE A 247 -4.94 -7.82 -12.73
CA PHE A 247 -4.14 -9.00 -13.04
C PHE A 247 -4.75 -10.27 -12.43
N ALA A 248 -5.07 -10.25 -11.13
CA ALA A 248 -5.66 -11.39 -10.45
C ALA A 248 -7.01 -11.79 -11.08
N THR A 249 -7.90 -10.81 -11.28
CA THR A 249 -9.24 -11.02 -11.84
C THR A 249 -9.18 -11.55 -13.27
N HIS A 250 -8.33 -10.97 -14.13
CA HIS A 250 -8.21 -11.42 -15.52
C HIS A 250 -7.60 -12.82 -15.62
N LEU A 251 -6.63 -13.16 -14.77
CA LEU A 251 -6.02 -14.47 -14.76
C LEU A 251 -7.04 -15.54 -14.32
N LEU A 252 -7.86 -15.26 -13.31
CA LEU A 252 -8.95 -16.12 -12.88
C LEU A 252 -10.05 -16.26 -13.95
N ASN A 253 -10.42 -15.15 -14.62
CA ASN A 253 -11.39 -15.18 -15.72
C ASN A 253 -10.92 -16.03 -16.91
N ARG A 254 -9.59 -16.18 -17.08
CA ARG A 254 -8.96 -17.04 -18.09
C ARG A 254 -8.78 -18.49 -17.61
N GLY A 255 -9.36 -18.86 -16.47
CA GLY A 255 -9.38 -20.22 -15.94
C GLY A 255 -8.15 -20.63 -15.14
N ALA A 256 -7.32 -19.69 -14.69
CA ALA A 256 -6.19 -20.02 -13.84
C ALA A 256 -6.62 -20.52 -12.45
N ASP A 257 -5.83 -21.43 -11.88
CA ASP A 257 -6.06 -21.97 -10.54
C ASP A 257 -5.92 -20.87 -9.46
N LEU A 258 -6.89 -20.80 -8.54
CA LEU A 258 -6.94 -19.77 -7.51
C LEU A 258 -5.74 -19.82 -6.56
N ARG A 259 -5.24 -21.01 -6.21
CA ARG A 259 -4.08 -21.14 -5.32
C ARG A 259 -2.82 -20.64 -6.00
N ALA A 260 -2.62 -20.98 -7.28
CA ALA A 260 -1.51 -20.44 -8.07
C ALA A 260 -1.53 -18.90 -8.12
N VAL A 261 -2.71 -18.30 -8.34
CA VAL A 261 -2.84 -16.82 -8.31
C VAL A 261 -2.54 -16.24 -6.91
N GLN A 262 -3.01 -16.89 -5.83
CA GLN A 262 -2.73 -16.47 -4.46
C GLN A 262 -1.23 -16.50 -4.12
N GLU A 263 -0.53 -17.57 -4.52
CA GLU A 263 0.91 -17.71 -4.33
C GLU A 263 1.70 -16.63 -5.08
N MET A 264 1.36 -16.35 -6.34
CA MET A 264 1.98 -15.27 -7.12
C MET A 264 1.83 -13.90 -6.45
N LEU A 265 0.66 -13.67 -5.85
CA LEU A 265 0.34 -12.45 -5.12
C LEU A 265 0.84 -12.46 -3.66
N GLY A 266 1.47 -13.54 -3.19
CA GLY A 266 1.96 -13.65 -1.82
C GLY A 266 0.84 -13.46 -0.79
N HIS A 267 -0.35 -14.00 -1.07
CA HIS A 267 -1.40 -14.21 -0.08
C HIS A 267 -1.14 -15.57 0.57
N ALA A 268 -0.95 -15.57 1.89
CA ALA A 268 -0.86 -16.77 2.73
C ALA A 268 -2.13 -16.86 3.58
#